data_AF-A0A139QQ98-F1
#
_entry.id   AF-A0A139QQ98-F1
#
_cell.length_a   1.000
_cell.length_b   1.000
_cell.length_c   1.000
_cell.angle_alpha   90.00
_cell.angle_beta   90.00
_cell.angle_gamma   90.00
#
_symmetry.space_group_name_H-M   'P 1'
#
loop_
_entity.id
_entity.type
_entity.pdbx_description
1 polymer ?
#
loop_
_entity_poly.entity_id
_entity_poly.type
_entity_poly.pdbx_seq_one_letter_code
_entity_poly.pdbx_strand_id
1 'polypeptide(L)'
;MENKSSLKVRVQKLGTALSNMVMPNIGAFIAWGIMATLFIDTGWIPNPTLNVMVSPILTYLLPLLIGYTAGYNVYGQRGAVVGAIATFGAIAGSSVTMFIGAMVMGPLGAWCIKKFDERFQEKIRPGFEMLVNNFSAGIIGFILIILAFLAVGPVVSSLTDAIGVGVQAIINAKLLPIANILIEPAKVLFLNNALPRYFHTFGN
;
A
#
# COMPACT_ATOMS: atom_id res chain seq x y z
N MET A 1 -21.60 3.57 30.20
CA MET A 1 -21.91 3.59 28.74
C MET A 1 -21.03 4.58 27.93
N GLU A 2 -19.89 5.04 28.46
CA GLU A 2 -19.06 6.11 27.85
C GLU A 2 -18.07 5.65 26.76
N ASN A 3 -17.70 4.37 26.71
CA ASN A 3 -16.54 3.91 25.91
C ASN A 3 -16.86 3.62 24.42
N LYS A 4 -18.14 3.39 24.06
CA LYS A 4 -18.54 3.08 22.67
C LYS A 4 -18.44 4.29 21.73
N SER A 5 -18.64 5.50 22.25
CA SER A 5 -18.52 6.76 21.48
C SER A 5 -17.07 7.02 21.05
N SER A 6 -16.13 6.92 21.99
CA SER A 6 -14.69 7.17 21.74
C SER A 6 -14.08 6.19 20.75
N LEU A 7 -14.39 4.90 20.88
CA LEU A 7 -13.86 3.87 19.99
C LEU A 7 -14.44 3.99 18.56
N LYS A 8 -15.74 4.27 18.44
CA LYS A 8 -16.39 4.57 17.14
C LYS A 8 -15.75 5.76 16.44
N VAL A 9 -15.47 6.84 17.18
CA VAL A 9 -14.81 8.04 16.62
C VAL A 9 -13.39 7.74 16.15
N ARG A 10 -12.60 6.93 16.88
CA ARG A 10 -11.25 6.54 16.44
C ARG A 10 -11.29 5.71 15.16
N VAL A 11 -12.18 4.71 15.09
CA VAL A 11 -12.36 3.89 13.89
C VAL A 11 -12.79 4.75 12.70
N GLN A 12 -13.72 5.69 12.92
CA GLN A 12 -14.16 6.60 11.88
C GLN A 12 -13.02 7.50 11.39
N LYS A 13 -12.21 8.06 12.28
CA LYS A 13 -11.04 8.87 11.92
C LYS A 13 -10.00 8.08 11.13
N LEU A 14 -9.73 6.83 11.51
CA LEU A 14 -8.85 5.93 10.76
C LEU A 14 -9.41 5.66 9.36
N GLY A 15 -10.69 5.33 9.25
CA GLY A 15 -11.35 5.14 7.96
C GLY A 15 -11.26 6.38 7.06
N THR A 16 -11.57 7.56 7.60
CA THR A 16 -11.43 8.83 6.87
C THR A 16 -10.00 9.08 6.43
N ALA A 17 -9.01 8.82 7.30
CA ALA A 17 -7.60 9.00 6.96
C ALA A 17 -7.16 8.08 5.81
N LEU A 18 -7.54 6.80 5.86
CA LEU A 18 -7.24 5.83 4.80
C LEU A 18 -7.95 6.19 3.49
N SER A 19 -9.23 6.57 3.54
CA SER A 19 -9.97 7.03 2.37
C SER A 19 -9.34 8.26 1.72
N ASN A 20 -8.82 9.20 2.51
CA ASN A 20 -8.15 10.40 2.00
C ASN A 20 -6.84 10.10 1.25
N MET A 21 -6.27 8.91 1.40
CA MET A 21 -5.10 8.46 0.63
C MET A 21 -5.49 7.87 -0.72
N VAL A 22 -6.70 7.30 -0.83
CA VAL A 22 -7.17 6.58 -2.03
C VAL A 22 -8.04 7.45 -2.91
N MET A 23 -8.95 8.24 -2.32
CA MET A 23 -9.95 9.02 -3.07
C MET A 23 -9.34 9.97 -4.11
N PRO A 24 -8.26 10.71 -3.83
CA PRO A 24 -7.63 11.57 -4.83
C PRO A 24 -7.09 10.81 -6.06
N ASN A 25 -6.91 9.49 -5.92
CA ASN A 25 -6.34 8.62 -6.95
C ASN A 25 -7.40 7.79 -7.69
N ILE A 26 -8.70 7.98 -7.42
CA ILE A 26 -9.80 7.19 -8.04
C ILE A 26 -9.72 7.19 -9.57
N GLY A 27 -9.28 8.28 -10.21
CA GLY A 27 -9.08 8.32 -11.66
C GLY A 27 -8.14 7.23 -12.19
N ALA A 28 -7.07 6.93 -11.45
CA ALA A 28 -6.14 5.85 -11.82
C ALA A 28 -6.77 4.47 -11.65
N PHE A 29 -7.59 4.26 -10.61
CA PHE A 29 -8.36 3.02 -10.43
C PHE A 29 -9.37 2.79 -11.55
N ILE A 30 -10.05 3.86 -11.99
CA ILE A 30 -11.00 3.80 -13.11
C ILE A 30 -10.26 3.45 -14.40
N ALA A 31 -9.14 4.13 -14.69
CA ALA A 31 -8.33 3.84 -15.88
C ALA A 31 -7.86 2.37 -15.89
N TRP A 32 -7.35 1.88 -14.76
CA TRP A 32 -7.00 0.48 -14.59
C TRP A 32 -8.19 -0.45 -14.84
N GLY A 33 -9.35 -0.15 -14.26
CA GLY A 33 -10.57 -0.96 -14.40
C GLY A 33 -11.07 -1.04 -15.84
N ILE A 34 -11.02 0.07 -16.59
CA ILE A 34 -11.34 0.10 -18.03
C ILE A 34 -10.37 -0.79 -18.80
N MET A 35 -9.06 -0.64 -18.56
CA MET A 35 -8.05 -1.47 -19.24
C MET A 35 -8.21 -2.96 -18.92
N ALA A 36 -8.48 -3.28 -17.65
CA ALA A 36 -8.72 -4.65 -17.20
C ALA A 36 -9.96 -5.23 -17.87
N THR A 37 -11.06 -4.47 -17.96
CA THR A 37 -12.30 -4.93 -18.58
C THR A 37 -12.15 -5.15 -20.09
N LEU A 38 -11.36 -4.32 -20.77
CA LEU A 38 -11.21 -4.39 -22.21
C LEU A 38 -10.16 -5.43 -22.63
N PHE A 39 -8.95 -5.37 -22.09
CA PHE A 39 -7.78 -5.95 -22.76
C PHE A 39 -7.22 -7.24 -22.15
N ILE A 40 -7.66 -7.63 -20.95
CA ILE A 40 -7.26 -8.93 -20.38
C ILE A 40 -7.82 -10.08 -21.22
N ASP A 41 -7.31 -11.28 -21.00
CA ASP A 41 -7.68 -12.46 -21.79
C ASP A 41 -9.19 -12.78 -21.72
N THR A 42 -9.83 -12.46 -20.59
CA THR A 42 -11.28 -12.58 -20.37
C THR A 42 -12.05 -11.27 -20.60
N GLY A 43 -11.40 -10.26 -21.17
CA GLY A 43 -11.98 -8.94 -21.43
C GLY A 43 -12.87 -8.92 -22.66
N TRP A 44 -13.50 -7.77 -22.92
CA TRP A 44 -14.39 -7.60 -24.08
C TRP A 44 -13.64 -7.57 -25.42
N ILE A 45 -12.42 -7.01 -25.42
CA ILE A 45 -11.56 -6.89 -26.61
C ILE A 45 -10.12 -7.32 -26.22
N PRO A 46 -9.88 -8.62 -25.94
CA PRO A 46 -8.59 -9.09 -25.45
C PRO A 46 -7.45 -8.68 -26.38
N ASN A 47 -6.38 -8.13 -25.80
CA ASN A 47 -5.22 -7.68 -26.58
C ASN A 47 -3.94 -7.94 -25.77
N PRO A 48 -3.11 -8.94 -26.15
CA PRO A 48 -1.91 -9.29 -25.41
C PRO A 48 -0.91 -8.13 -25.28
N THR A 49 -0.78 -7.32 -26.32
CA THR A 49 0.14 -6.17 -26.34
C THR A 49 -0.28 -5.08 -25.36
N LEU A 50 -1.58 -4.89 -25.13
CA LEU A 50 -2.09 -3.90 -24.17
C LEU A 50 -2.24 -4.48 -22.76
N ASN A 51 -2.52 -5.78 -22.65
CA ASN A 51 -2.69 -6.50 -21.39
C ASN A 51 -1.43 -6.39 -20.50
N VAL A 52 -0.23 -6.36 -21.09
CA VAL A 52 1.04 -6.23 -20.34
C VAL A 52 1.09 -5.02 -19.39
N MET A 53 0.27 -3.97 -19.62
CA MET A 53 0.20 -2.79 -18.74
C MET A 53 -0.74 -2.97 -17.54
N VAL A 54 -1.74 -3.85 -17.63
CA VAL A 54 -2.80 -3.98 -16.61
C VAL A 54 -2.23 -4.39 -15.26
N SER A 55 -1.32 -5.36 -15.26
CA SER A 55 -0.67 -5.86 -14.04
C SER A 55 0.28 -4.82 -13.41
N PRO A 56 1.23 -4.21 -14.14
CA PRO A 56 2.09 -3.15 -13.59
C PRO A 56 1.33 -1.94 -13.03
N ILE A 57 0.20 -1.55 -13.63
CA ILE A 57 -0.64 -0.49 -13.08
C ILE A 57 -1.14 -0.88 -11.68
N LEU A 58 -1.66 -2.09 -11.53
CA LEU A 58 -2.16 -2.60 -10.25
C LEU A 58 -1.05 -2.75 -9.21
N THR A 59 0.11 -3.28 -9.58
CA THR A 59 1.17 -3.64 -8.63
C THR A 59 2.08 -2.48 -8.27
N TYR A 60 2.33 -1.55 -9.19
CA TYR A 60 3.24 -0.42 -8.99
C TYR A 60 2.50 0.90 -8.91
N LEU A 61 1.77 1.27 -9.96
CA LEU A 61 1.23 2.62 -10.09
C LEU A 61 0.22 2.96 -8.98
N LEU A 62 -0.79 2.10 -8.77
CA LEU A 62 -1.85 2.40 -7.79
C LEU A 62 -1.31 2.48 -6.35
N PRO A 63 -0.48 1.53 -5.87
CA PRO A 63 0.11 1.66 -4.54
C PRO A 63 1.06 2.86 -4.43
N LEU A 64 1.85 3.18 -5.45
CA LEU A 64 2.73 4.35 -5.44
C LEU A 64 1.96 5.65 -5.30
N LEU A 65 0.86 5.80 -6.05
CA LEU A 65 -0.01 6.97 -5.96
C LEU A 65 -0.61 7.12 -4.55
N ILE A 66 -1.04 6.02 -3.95
CA ILE A 66 -1.52 6.02 -2.56
C ILE A 66 -0.41 6.45 -1.60
N GLY A 67 0.79 5.88 -1.71
CA GLY A 67 1.93 6.23 -0.87
C GLY A 67 2.35 7.70 -1.02
N TYR A 68 2.32 8.19 -2.26
CA TYR A 68 2.58 9.59 -2.59
C TYR A 68 1.55 10.52 -1.95
N THR A 69 0.25 10.26 -2.15
CA THR A 69 -0.83 11.06 -1.55
C THR A 69 -0.81 10.99 -0.03
N ALA A 70 -0.55 9.81 0.53
CA ALA A 70 -0.44 9.62 1.97
C ALA A 70 0.74 10.41 2.56
N GLY A 71 1.89 10.45 1.87
CA GLY A 71 3.02 11.29 2.25
C GLY A 71 2.72 12.79 2.09
N TYR A 72 2.02 13.16 1.02
CA TYR A 72 1.57 14.54 0.79
C TYR A 72 0.69 15.06 1.92
N ASN A 73 -0.25 14.24 2.39
CA ASN A 73 -1.15 14.58 3.49
C ASN A 73 -0.42 14.86 4.82
N VAL A 74 0.83 14.40 4.97
CA VAL A 74 1.63 14.60 6.19
C VAL A 74 2.58 15.79 6.07
N TYR A 75 3.27 15.95 4.94
CA TYR A 75 4.31 16.95 4.77
C TYR A 75 4.45 17.51 3.33
N GLY A 76 3.32 17.67 2.64
CA GLY A 76 3.25 18.29 1.33
C GLY A 76 4.14 17.60 0.29
N GLN A 77 4.69 18.38 -0.64
CA GLN A 77 5.42 17.82 -1.78
C GLN A 77 6.65 16.99 -1.38
N ARG A 78 7.39 17.43 -0.35
CA ARG A 78 8.59 16.70 0.12
C ARG A 78 8.20 15.40 0.79
N GLY A 79 7.14 15.41 1.60
CA GLY A 79 6.57 14.20 2.18
C GLY A 79 6.08 13.23 1.12
N ALA A 80 5.46 13.72 0.05
CA ALA A 80 4.96 12.90 -1.05
C ALA A 80 6.09 12.14 -1.76
N VAL A 81 7.19 12.82 -2.09
CA VAL A 81 8.34 12.20 -2.76
C VAL A 81 9.00 11.15 -1.87
N VAL A 82 9.31 11.48 -0.61
CA VAL A 82 9.95 10.53 0.31
C VAL A 82 9.02 9.36 0.66
N GLY A 83 7.73 9.62 0.83
CA GLY A 83 6.70 8.61 1.05
C GLY A 83 6.56 7.66 -0.14
N ALA A 84 6.62 8.17 -1.37
CA ALA A 84 6.62 7.34 -2.58
C ALA A 84 7.87 6.46 -2.68
N ILE A 85 9.06 7.00 -2.36
CA ILE A 85 10.32 6.23 -2.33
C ILE A 85 10.23 5.08 -1.31
N ALA A 86 9.76 5.36 -0.09
CA ALA A 86 9.57 4.34 0.94
C ALA A 86 8.53 3.29 0.52
N THR A 87 7.44 3.73 -0.11
CA THR A 87 6.40 2.85 -0.65
C THR A 87 6.94 1.95 -1.75
N PHE A 88 7.81 2.45 -2.63
CA PHE A 88 8.42 1.64 -3.66
C PHE A 88 9.26 0.51 -3.09
N GLY A 89 10.00 0.76 -2.00
CA GLY A 89 10.75 -0.28 -1.29
C GLY A 89 9.83 -1.39 -0.77
N ALA A 90 8.66 -1.02 -0.24
CA ALA A 90 7.65 -1.99 0.18
C ALA A 90 7.11 -2.82 -0.98
N ILE A 91 6.81 -2.19 -2.12
CA ILE A 91 6.33 -2.89 -3.33
C ILE A 91 7.40 -3.87 -3.82
N ALA A 92 8.66 -3.43 -3.92
CA ALA A 92 9.76 -4.26 -4.39
C ALA A 92 10.08 -5.43 -3.43
N GLY A 93 9.83 -5.26 -2.13
CA GLY A 93 10.06 -6.28 -1.11
C GLY A 93 8.93 -7.31 -0.94
N SER A 94 7.89 -7.25 -1.79
CA SER A 94 6.71 -8.10 -1.67
C SER A 94 6.28 -8.69 -3.02
N SER A 95 5.78 -9.93 -3.01
CA SER A 95 5.11 -10.55 -4.15
C SER A 95 3.61 -10.21 -4.23
N VAL A 96 3.11 -9.44 -3.27
CA VAL A 96 1.71 -9.03 -3.13
C VAL A 96 1.59 -7.52 -3.39
N THR A 97 0.47 -7.09 -3.97
CA THR A 97 0.15 -5.67 -4.15
C THR A 97 0.09 -4.94 -2.81
N MET A 98 0.99 -3.97 -2.59
CA MET A 98 1.20 -3.34 -1.28
C MET A 98 0.33 -2.10 -1.05
N PHE A 99 -1.01 -2.21 -1.15
CA PHE A 99 -1.90 -1.09 -0.82
C PHE A 99 -1.78 -0.63 0.64
N ILE A 100 -1.83 -1.58 1.58
CA ILE A 100 -1.66 -1.27 3.01
C ILE A 100 -0.22 -0.87 3.32
N GLY A 101 0.75 -1.49 2.64
CA GLY A 101 2.15 -1.07 2.71
C GLY A 101 2.31 0.41 2.34
N ALA A 102 1.69 0.85 1.24
CA ALA A 102 1.71 2.24 0.82
C ALA A 102 1.05 3.18 1.84
N MET A 103 -0.09 2.79 2.41
CA MET A 103 -0.81 3.57 3.42
C MET A 103 -0.01 3.75 4.72
N VAL A 104 0.90 2.82 5.03
CA VAL A 104 1.78 2.89 6.20
C VAL A 104 3.09 3.61 5.86
N MET A 105 3.76 3.20 4.77
CA MET A 105 5.08 3.69 4.40
C MET A 105 5.05 5.12 3.86
N GLY A 106 3.98 5.54 3.17
CA GLY A 106 3.80 6.90 2.68
C GLY A 106 3.87 7.94 3.82
N PRO A 107 2.98 7.86 4.83
CA PRO A 107 3.01 8.75 6.00
C PRO A 107 4.30 8.62 6.82
N LEU A 108 4.84 7.40 6.97
CA LEU A 108 6.08 7.17 7.71
C LEU A 108 7.26 7.88 7.05
N GLY A 109 7.41 7.76 5.73
CA GLY A 109 8.47 8.45 5.01
C GLY A 109 8.34 9.97 5.07
N ALA A 110 7.11 10.48 4.94
CA ALA A 110 6.83 11.90 5.11
C ALA A 110 7.11 12.40 6.54
N TRP A 111 6.83 11.58 7.56
CA TRP A 111 7.11 11.92 8.94
C TRP A 111 8.63 12.01 9.21
N CYS A 112 9.42 11.10 8.64
CA CYS A 112 10.88 11.13 8.77
C CYS A 112 11.48 12.42 8.19
N ILE A 113 11.09 12.80 6.97
CA ILE A 113 11.59 14.05 6.35
C ILE A 113 11.07 15.29 7.07
N LYS A 114 9.80 15.29 7.51
CA LYS A 114 9.23 16.36 8.34
C LYS A 114 10.07 16.60 9.59
N LYS A 115 10.45 15.54 10.30
CA LYS A 115 11.26 15.64 11.53
C LYS A 115 12.67 16.13 11.27
N PHE A 116 13.26 15.74 10.14
CA PHE A 116 14.54 16.30 9.70
C PHE A 116 14.41 17.80 9.47
N ASP A 117 13.40 18.22 8.72
CA ASP A 117 13.23 19.62 8.36
C ASP A 117 12.94 20.52 9.57
N GLU A 118 12.07 20.09 10.48
CA GLU A 118 11.81 20.79 11.75
C GLU A 118 13.10 21.04 12.57
N ARG A 119 14.14 20.21 12.41
CA ARG A 119 15.38 20.30 13.20
C ARG A 119 16.51 21.06 12.51
N PHE A 120 16.51 21.09 11.18
CA PHE A 120 17.63 21.60 10.39
C PHE A 120 17.28 22.80 9.51
N GLN A 121 16.02 23.00 9.10
CA GLN A 121 15.67 24.06 8.12
C GLN A 121 16.05 25.45 8.57
N GLU A 122 15.76 25.81 9.82
CA GLU A 122 16.03 27.14 10.36
C GLU A 122 17.53 27.48 10.44
N LYS A 123 18.41 26.48 10.28
CA LYS A 123 19.87 26.63 10.34
C LYS A 123 20.50 26.77 8.95
N ILE A 124 19.72 26.63 7.88
CA ILE A 124 20.23 26.65 6.51
C ILE A 124 20.32 28.09 6.03
N ARG A 125 21.44 28.43 5.41
CA ARG A 125 21.64 29.76 4.83
C ARG A 125 20.79 29.93 3.57
N PRO A 126 20.22 31.13 3.32
CA PRO A 126 19.53 31.43 2.07
C PRO A 126 20.39 31.07 0.86
N GLY A 127 19.79 30.44 -0.15
CA GLY A 127 20.47 29.94 -1.35
C GLY A 127 20.96 28.49 -1.28
N PHE A 128 21.12 27.91 -0.08
CA PHE A 128 21.45 26.47 0.08
C PHE A 128 20.22 25.59 0.34
N GLU A 129 19.04 26.18 0.54
CA GLU A 129 17.81 25.48 0.90
C GLU A 129 17.46 24.38 -0.10
N MET A 130 17.41 24.67 -1.41
CA MET A 130 17.09 23.65 -2.40
C MET A 130 18.09 22.49 -2.41
N LEU A 131 19.39 22.79 -2.20
CA LEU A 131 20.43 21.78 -2.13
C LEU A 131 20.17 20.84 -0.95
N VAL A 132 20.02 21.40 0.25
CA VAL A 132 19.77 20.60 1.46
C VAL A 132 18.42 19.87 1.37
N ASN A 133 17.40 20.49 0.79
CA ASN A 133 16.06 19.90 0.66
C ASN A 133 16.08 18.66 -0.22
N ASN A 134 16.77 18.72 -1.36
CA ASN A 134 16.88 17.60 -2.28
C ASN A 134 17.82 16.50 -1.75
N PHE A 135 18.97 16.88 -1.18
CA PHE A 135 19.91 15.90 -0.62
C PHE A 135 19.34 15.18 0.61
N SER A 136 18.68 15.90 1.51
CA SER A 136 18.05 15.28 2.68
C SER A 136 16.91 14.34 2.29
N ALA A 137 16.03 14.76 1.37
CA ALA A 137 14.99 13.88 0.83
C ALA A 137 15.57 12.65 0.14
N GLY A 138 16.66 12.80 -0.62
CA GLY A 138 17.37 11.71 -1.27
C GLY A 138 17.99 10.72 -0.28
N ILE A 139 18.73 11.20 0.72
CA ILE A 139 19.41 10.35 1.71
C ILE A 139 18.40 9.65 2.62
N ILE A 140 17.41 10.38 3.14
CA ILE A 140 16.36 9.80 3.98
C ILE A 140 15.52 8.82 3.17
N GLY A 141 15.15 9.18 1.94
CA GLY A 141 14.48 8.28 1.01
C GLY A 141 15.27 6.99 0.76
N PHE A 142 16.58 7.11 0.50
CA PHE A 142 17.48 5.97 0.29
C PHE A 142 17.55 5.02 1.49
N ILE A 143 17.59 5.55 2.71
CA ILE A 143 17.58 4.71 3.91
C ILE A 143 16.22 4.02 4.04
N LEU A 144 15.12 4.76 3.84
CA LEU A 144 13.77 4.24 4.01
C LEU A 144 13.40 3.19 2.96
N ILE A 145 13.81 3.34 1.71
CA ILE A 145 13.53 2.34 0.66
C ILE A 145 14.18 0.99 0.99
N ILE A 146 15.42 1.00 1.50
CA ILE A 146 16.12 -0.22 1.92
C ILE A 146 15.42 -0.83 3.13
N LEU A 147 15.10 -0.03 4.14
CA LEU A 147 14.40 -0.52 5.33
C LEU A 147 13.02 -1.09 4.99
N ALA A 148 12.27 -0.42 4.11
CA ALA A 148 10.96 -0.88 3.65
C ALA A 148 11.08 -2.22 2.92
N PHE A 149 12.04 -2.35 2.01
CA PHE A 149 12.30 -3.58 1.27
C PHE A 149 12.61 -4.75 2.21
N LEU A 150 13.49 -4.53 3.20
CA LEU A 150 13.90 -5.58 4.14
C LEU A 150 12.81 -5.92 5.17
N ALA A 151 12.05 -4.93 5.63
CA ALA A 151 11.04 -5.14 6.68
C ALA A 151 9.75 -5.77 6.14
N VAL A 152 9.38 -5.51 4.88
CA VAL A 152 8.08 -5.94 4.34
C VAL A 152 7.98 -7.44 4.16
N GLY A 153 9.02 -8.12 3.67
CA GLY A 153 9.00 -9.57 3.49
C GLY A 153 8.59 -10.33 4.77
N PRO A 154 9.29 -10.14 5.90
CA PRO A 154 8.95 -10.77 7.18
C PRO A 154 7.55 -10.40 7.69
N VAL A 155 7.13 -9.14 7.54
CA VAL A 155 5.80 -8.66 7.97
C VAL A 155 4.70 -9.36 7.18
N VAL A 156 4.84 -9.46 5.86
CA VAL A 156 3.85 -10.09 4.98
C VAL A 156 3.77 -11.61 5.24
N SER A 157 4.92 -12.27 5.43
CA SER A 157 4.95 -13.69 5.81
C SER A 157 4.21 -13.93 7.13
N SER A 158 4.56 -13.17 8.17
CA SER A 158 3.97 -13.32 9.50
C SER A 158 2.45 -13.09 9.48
N LEU A 159 1.98 -12.12 8.70
CA LEU A 159 0.56 -11.84 8.57
C LEU A 159 -0.17 -12.95 7.82
N THR A 160 0.45 -13.52 6.78
CA THR A 160 -0.10 -14.63 6.00
C THR A 160 -0.22 -15.89 6.87
N ASP A 161 0.80 -16.18 7.68
CA ASP A 161 0.79 -17.32 8.61
C ASP A 161 -0.29 -17.15 9.68
N ALA A 162 -0.43 -15.96 10.25
CA ALA A 162 -1.46 -15.66 11.24
C ALA A 162 -2.88 -15.82 10.68
N ILE A 163 -3.11 -15.35 9.44
CA ILE A 163 -4.40 -15.53 8.75
C ILE A 163 -4.62 -17.03 8.47
N GLY A 164 -3.59 -17.76 8.05
CA GLY A 164 -3.65 -19.21 7.83
C GLY A 164 -4.10 -19.97 9.07
N VAL A 165 -3.53 -19.65 10.24
CA VAL A 165 -3.95 -20.23 11.53
C VAL A 165 -5.41 -19.90 11.85
N GLY A 166 -5.84 -18.65 11.62
CA GLY A 166 -7.22 -18.23 11.85
C GLY A 166 -8.22 -18.95 10.94
N VAL A 167 -7.90 -19.11 9.66
CA VAL A 167 -8.73 -19.85 8.70
C VAL A 167 -8.80 -21.33 9.09
N GLN A 168 -7.67 -21.94 9.49
CA GLN A 168 -7.66 -23.34 9.94
C GLN A 168 -8.54 -23.56 11.18
N ALA A 169 -8.55 -22.61 12.13
CA ALA A 169 -9.44 -22.66 13.29
C ALA A 169 -10.93 -22.62 12.89
N ILE A 170 -11.29 -21.82 11.89
CA ILE A 170 -12.67 -21.71 11.37
C ILE A 170 -13.09 -22.99 10.62
N ILE A 171 -12.18 -23.57 9.84
CA ILE A 171 -12.40 -24.85 9.13
C ILE A 171 -12.62 -25.97 10.15
N ASN A 172 -11.77 -26.06 11.18
CA ASN A 172 -11.87 -27.07 12.24
C ASN A 172 -13.19 -26.94 13.04
N ALA A 173 -13.73 -25.72 13.16
CA ALA A 173 -15.02 -25.45 13.79
C ALA A 173 -16.23 -25.74 12.87
N LYS A 174 -16.03 -26.23 11.63
CA LYS A 174 -17.06 -26.40 10.58
C LYS A 174 -17.84 -25.11 10.25
N LEU A 175 -17.25 -23.94 10.51
CA LEU A 175 -17.86 -22.62 10.28
C LEU A 175 -17.50 -22.05 8.90
N LEU A 176 -17.44 -22.90 7.88
CA LEU A 176 -17.09 -22.53 6.50
C LEU A 176 -17.85 -21.30 5.94
N PRO A 177 -19.14 -21.06 6.25
CA PRO A 177 -19.84 -19.86 5.80
C PRO A 177 -19.23 -18.55 6.34
N ILE A 178 -18.66 -18.57 7.56
CA ILE A 178 -18.05 -17.40 8.22
C ILE A 178 -16.65 -17.13 7.66
N ALA A 179 -15.91 -18.18 7.27
CA ALA A 179 -14.63 -18.04 6.60
C ALA A 179 -14.76 -17.23 5.30
N ASN A 180 -15.78 -17.50 4.48
CA ASN A 180 -15.97 -16.78 3.20
C ASN A 180 -16.13 -15.26 3.36
N ILE A 181 -16.88 -14.82 4.38
CA ILE A 181 -17.10 -13.39 4.68
C ILE A 181 -15.78 -12.67 5.06
N LEU A 182 -14.86 -13.37 5.72
CA LEU A 182 -13.55 -12.82 6.12
C LEU A 182 -12.52 -12.87 4.98
N ILE A 183 -12.55 -13.93 4.16
CA ILE A 183 -11.54 -14.17 3.14
C ILE A 183 -11.73 -13.23 1.96
N GLU A 184 -12.95 -12.95 1.50
CA GLU A 184 -13.19 -12.09 0.32
C GLU A 184 -12.59 -10.67 0.45
N PRO A 185 -12.78 -9.94 1.55
CA PRO A 185 -12.12 -8.64 1.76
C PRO A 185 -10.60 -8.76 1.81
N ALA A 186 -10.07 -9.84 2.41
CA ALA A 186 -8.63 -10.10 2.47
C ALA A 186 -8.05 -10.41 1.09
N LYS A 187 -8.81 -11.02 0.17
CA LYS A 187 -8.39 -11.24 -1.22
C LYS A 187 -8.16 -9.94 -1.97
N VAL A 188 -9.07 -8.99 -1.82
CA VAL A 188 -8.99 -7.67 -2.45
C VAL A 188 -7.86 -6.83 -1.86
N LEU A 189 -7.58 -6.97 -0.55
CA LEU A 189 -6.54 -6.22 0.15
C LEU A 189 -5.14 -6.86 0.09
N PHE A 190 -5.02 -8.17 -0.11
CA PHE A 190 -3.76 -8.91 0.06
C PHE A 190 -3.53 -10.13 -0.87
N LEU A 191 -4.53 -10.73 -1.55
CA LEU A 191 -4.35 -12.09 -2.12
C LEU A 191 -4.60 -12.25 -3.61
N ASN A 192 -4.80 -11.17 -4.38
CA ASN A 192 -5.02 -11.30 -5.83
C ASN A 192 -3.84 -11.94 -6.60
N ASN A 193 -2.66 -12.10 -5.98
CA ASN A 193 -1.51 -12.82 -6.55
C ASN A 193 -1.00 -14.02 -5.72
N ALA A 194 -1.57 -14.31 -4.54
CA ALA A 194 -1.16 -15.45 -3.70
C ALA A 194 -2.00 -16.72 -3.98
N LEU A 195 -3.19 -16.57 -4.57
CA LEU A 195 -4.15 -17.66 -4.77
C LEU A 195 -3.87 -18.64 -5.93
N PRO A 196 -3.17 -18.29 -7.03
CA PRO A 196 -2.92 -19.29 -8.08
C PRO A 196 -2.22 -20.55 -7.55
N ARG A 197 -1.39 -20.43 -6.50
CA ARG A 197 -0.71 -21.59 -5.90
C ARG A 197 -1.60 -22.46 -5.02
N TYR A 198 -2.68 -21.94 -4.43
CA TYR A 198 -3.52 -22.74 -3.55
C TYR A 198 -4.56 -23.57 -4.31
N PHE A 199 -5.01 -23.15 -5.49
CA PHE A 199 -5.97 -23.91 -6.31
C PHE A 199 -5.33 -24.92 -7.27
N HIS A 200 -4.03 -24.80 -7.58
CA HIS A 200 -3.31 -25.86 -8.29
C HIS A 200 -3.04 -27.12 -7.45
N THR A 201 -3.24 -27.05 -6.12
CA THR A 201 -3.00 -28.19 -5.21
C THR A 201 -4.28 -28.98 -4.90
N PHE A 202 -5.45 -28.54 -5.35
CA PHE A 202 -6.74 -29.23 -5.17
C PHE A 202 -7.47 -29.49 -6.49
N GLY A 203 -6.79 -29.29 -7.62
CA GLY A 203 -7.24 -29.67 -8.96
C GLY A 203 -6.49 -30.90 -9.47
N ASN A 204 -6.59 -32.00 -8.74
CA ASN A 204 -6.45 -33.39 -9.20
C ASN A 204 -7.17 -34.28 -8.17
#